data_AF-A0A7R9QH37-F1
#
_entry.id   AF-A0A7R9QH37-F1
#
_cell.length_a   1.000
_cell.length_b   1.000
_cell.length_c   1.000
_cell.angle_alpha   90.00
_cell.angle_beta   90.00
_cell.angle_gamma   90.00
#
_symmetry.space_group_name_H-M   'P 1'
#
loop_
_entity.id
_entity.type
_entity.pdbx_description
1 polymer ?
#
loop_
_entity_poly.entity_id
_entity_poly.type
_entity_poly.pdbx_seq_one_letter_code
_entity_poly.pdbx_strand_id
1 'polypeptide(L)'
;MMDMGYGDYQLEAAVSKIHASEAAWYVCDEAIQILGGMGYMRETGLEKILRDIRIFRIFEGTNDVMRLFVALTGLQYAGGHLKELQRAMNNPVANLGVIFGAGTKRFARTVGLSSGPSLSEYVAPQLRDNAALVSKSIQNFGASVEHLLIKYNKNIINEQMLQRRLADAAIDIYASVVMLQRRLADAAIDIYASVVVLSRASRALEKNLSSAGIEKKIADLFCNEASVRIATNLSQLRGTQDLKNYSTMKAIAEEVLNNGGVVQNHPLG
;
A
#
# COMPACT_ATOMS: atom_id res chain seq x y z
N MET A 1 16.74 -4.45 -12.80
CA MET A 1 16.19 -5.80 -12.50
C MET A 1 16.01 -6.58 -13.78
N MET A 2 15.23 -6.06 -14.73
CA MET A 2 15.05 -6.70 -16.06
C MET A 2 16.37 -6.97 -16.79
N ASP A 3 17.26 -5.98 -16.88
CA ASP A 3 18.59 -6.16 -17.53
C ASP A 3 19.49 -7.18 -16.83
N MET A 4 19.23 -7.46 -15.55
CA MET A 4 19.97 -8.46 -14.76
C MET A 4 19.32 -9.86 -14.85
N GLY A 5 18.29 -10.03 -15.68
CA GLY A 5 17.63 -11.32 -15.91
C GLY A 5 16.62 -11.74 -14.84
N TYR A 6 16.23 -10.84 -13.91
CA TYR A 6 15.19 -11.16 -12.94
C TYR A 6 13.82 -11.25 -13.61
N GLY A 7 13.12 -12.38 -13.45
CA GLY A 7 11.81 -12.64 -14.06
C GLY A 7 10.60 -12.27 -13.19
N ASP A 8 10.79 -12.10 -11.88
CA ASP A 8 9.73 -11.74 -10.93
C ASP A 8 9.90 -10.28 -10.48
N TYR A 9 9.17 -9.37 -11.12
CA TYR A 9 9.18 -7.93 -10.83
C TYR A 9 7.81 -7.28 -11.04
N GLN A 10 6.74 -8.09 -11.11
CA GLN A 10 5.41 -7.61 -11.47
C GLN A 10 4.84 -6.65 -10.41
N LEU A 11 5.13 -6.91 -9.14
CA LEU A 11 4.74 -6.05 -8.02
C LEU A 11 5.47 -4.70 -8.09
N GLU A 12 6.78 -4.73 -8.31
CA GLU A 12 7.64 -3.56 -8.42
C GLU A 12 7.23 -2.68 -9.61
N ALA A 13 6.96 -3.30 -10.76
CA ALA A 13 6.43 -2.62 -11.92
C ALA A 13 5.09 -1.95 -11.60
N ALA A 14 4.17 -2.67 -10.93
CA ALA A 14 2.88 -2.13 -10.59
C ALA A 14 2.96 -0.94 -9.62
N VAL A 15 3.76 -1.07 -8.57
CA VAL A 15 4.04 0.01 -7.60
C VAL A 15 4.64 1.22 -8.30
N SER A 16 5.63 1.01 -9.18
CA SER A 16 6.29 2.11 -9.91
C SER A 16 5.32 2.89 -10.79
N LYS A 17 4.41 2.20 -11.49
CA LYS A 17 3.40 2.83 -12.36
C LYS A 17 2.43 3.67 -11.55
N ILE A 18 1.88 3.11 -10.47
CA ILE A 18 0.95 3.85 -9.59
C ILE A 18 1.65 5.08 -9.02
N HIS A 19 2.84 4.89 -8.42
CA HIS A 19 3.57 5.97 -7.77
C HIS A 19 3.97 7.07 -8.75
N ALA A 20 4.53 6.72 -9.91
CA ALA A 20 4.98 7.71 -10.89
C ALA A 20 3.82 8.51 -11.50
N SER A 21 2.70 7.85 -11.82
CA SER A 21 1.55 8.53 -12.42
C SER A 21 0.86 9.50 -11.44
N GLU A 22 0.79 9.16 -10.16
CA GLU A 22 0.22 10.04 -9.12
C GLU A 22 1.19 11.14 -8.69
N ALA A 23 2.49 10.86 -8.62
CA ALA A 23 3.50 11.87 -8.38
C ALA A 23 3.55 12.90 -9.51
N ALA A 24 3.49 12.48 -10.77
CA ALA A 24 3.45 13.39 -11.91
C ALA A 24 2.21 14.30 -11.87
N TRP A 25 1.04 13.72 -11.54
CA TRP A 25 -0.20 14.48 -11.36
C TRP A 25 -0.04 15.54 -10.26
N TYR A 26 0.41 15.13 -9.06
CA TYR A 26 0.61 16.03 -7.93
C TYR A 26 1.60 17.16 -8.23
N VAL A 27 2.76 16.84 -8.81
CA VAL A 27 3.79 17.83 -9.13
C VAL A 27 3.29 18.86 -10.14
N CYS A 28 2.55 18.42 -11.17
CA CYS A 28 2.01 19.33 -12.17
C CYS A 28 0.90 20.22 -11.59
N ASP A 29 0.06 19.68 -10.73
CA ASP A 29 -1.02 20.42 -10.04
C ASP A 29 -0.44 21.50 -9.11
N GLU A 30 0.54 21.13 -8.29
CA GLU A 30 1.23 22.07 -7.41
C GLU A 30 2.00 23.15 -8.20
N ALA A 31 2.59 22.81 -9.35
CA ALA A 31 3.25 23.80 -10.21
C ALA A 31 2.26 24.84 -10.74
N ILE A 32 1.04 24.44 -11.11
CA ILE A 32 -0.04 25.35 -11.50
C ILE A 32 -0.42 26.23 -10.31
N GLN A 33 -0.60 25.62 -9.13
CA GLN A 33 -0.98 26.34 -7.92
C GLN A 33 0.05 27.40 -7.51
N ILE A 34 1.34 27.08 -7.61
CA ILE A 34 2.45 28.01 -7.31
C ILE A 34 2.42 29.23 -8.26
N LEU A 35 2.06 29.03 -9.53
CA LEU A 35 1.95 30.12 -10.52
C LEU A 35 0.59 30.85 -10.48
N GLY A 36 -0.35 30.39 -9.65
CA GLY A 36 -1.69 30.96 -9.54
C GLY A 36 -2.41 31.03 -10.90
N GLY A 37 -3.03 32.18 -11.19
CA GLY A 37 -3.74 32.38 -12.46
C GLY A 37 -2.88 32.14 -13.69
N MET A 38 -1.57 32.43 -13.62
CA MET A 38 -0.64 32.20 -14.73
C MET A 38 -0.46 30.71 -15.05
N GLY A 39 -0.45 29.84 -14.03
CA GLY A 39 -0.35 28.39 -14.23
C GLY A 39 -1.53 27.81 -15.00
N TYR A 40 -2.70 28.47 -14.95
CA TYR A 40 -3.89 28.09 -15.71
C TYR A 40 -3.85 28.58 -17.18
N MET A 41 -2.99 29.55 -17.49
CA MET A 41 -2.88 30.13 -18.82
C MET A 41 -2.14 29.20 -19.78
N ARG A 42 -2.60 29.12 -21.04
CA ARG A 42 -2.06 28.22 -22.07
C ARG A 42 -0.58 28.49 -22.40
N GLU A 43 -0.15 29.73 -22.22
CA GLU A 43 1.20 30.22 -22.50
C GLU A 43 2.26 29.51 -21.66
N THR A 44 1.92 29.06 -20.44
CA THR A 44 2.85 28.30 -19.58
C THR A 44 2.99 26.84 -20.00
N GLY A 45 2.02 26.30 -20.76
CA GLY A 45 1.95 24.89 -21.14
C GLY A 45 1.62 23.91 -20.01
N LEU A 46 1.51 24.36 -18.75
CA LEU A 46 1.24 23.47 -17.62
C LEU A 46 -0.15 22.85 -17.67
N GLU A 47 -1.17 23.60 -18.07
CA GLU A 47 -2.53 23.07 -18.26
C GLU A 47 -2.56 21.92 -19.28
N LYS A 48 -1.71 22.00 -20.33
CA LYS A 48 -1.56 20.95 -21.32
C LYS A 48 -0.92 19.71 -20.71
N ILE A 49 0.17 19.88 -19.96
CA ILE A 49 0.83 18.76 -19.27
C ILE A 49 -0.16 18.09 -18.32
N LEU A 50 -0.91 18.85 -17.52
CA LEU A 50 -1.90 18.32 -16.59
C LEU A 50 -2.98 17.48 -17.31
N ARG A 51 -3.47 17.97 -18.46
CA ARG A 51 -4.42 17.21 -19.30
C ARG A 51 -3.79 15.93 -19.86
N ASP A 52 -2.57 16.02 -20.38
CA ASP A 52 -1.88 14.89 -21.00
C ASP A 52 -1.60 13.78 -19.98
N ILE A 53 -1.17 14.13 -18.76
CA ILE A 53 -0.81 13.14 -17.76
C ILE A 53 -2.00 12.44 -17.10
N ARG A 54 -3.23 12.94 -17.30
CA ARG A 54 -4.44 12.36 -16.70
C ARG A 54 -4.63 10.90 -17.08
N ILE A 55 -4.26 10.52 -18.30
CA ILE A 55 -4.46 9.17 -18.83
C ILE A 55 -3.55 8.13 -18.16
N PHE A 56 -2.37 8.53 -17.64
CA PHE A 56 -1.41 7.59 -17.02
C PHE A 56 -1.98 6.88 -15.78
N ARG A 57 -2.99 7.47 -15.13
CA ARG A 57 -3.68 6.85 -13.99
C ARG A 57 -4.74 5.82 -14.40
N ILE A 58 -5.07 5.72 -15.69
CA ILE A 58 -6.18 4.92 -16.23
C ILE A 58 -5.67 3.80 -17.14
N PHE A 59 -4.86 4.12 -18.14
CA PHE A 59 -4.40 3.14 -19.12
C PHE A 59 -3.34 2.18 -18.53
N GLU A 60 -3.03 1.10 -19.25
CA GLU A 60 -2.09 0.04 -18.82
C GLU A 60 -2.45 -0.59 -17.44
N GLY A 61 -3.75 -0.63 -17.16
CA GLY A 61 -4.30 -0.99 -15.85
C GLY A 61 -4.58 0.25 -15.01
N THR A 62 -5.83 0.45 -14.58
CA THR A 62 -6.16 1.61 -13.73
C THR A 62 -5.41 1.52 -12.41
N ASN A 63 -5.04 2.65 -11.83
CA ASN A 63 -4.31 2.64 -10.56
C ASN A 63 -5.08 1.92 -9.45
N ASP A 64 -6.42 1.97 -9.45
CA ASP A 64 -7.24 1.22 -8.50
C ASP A 64 -7.13 -0.30 -8.73
N VAL A 65 -7.21 -0.80 -9.97
CA VAL A 65 -7.02 -2.22 -10.28
C VAL A 65 -5.61 -2.68 -9.93
N MET A 66 -4.60 -1.86 -10.21
CA MET A 66 -3.20 -2.18 -9.89
C MET A 66 -2.94 -2.22 -8.38
N ARG A 67 -3.59 -1.35 -7.59
CA ARG A 67 -3.54 -1.45 -6.12
C ARG A 67 -4.12 -2.77 -5.61
N LEU A 68 -5.25 -3.18 -6.18
CA LEU A 68 -5.85 -4.48 -5.85
C LEU A 68 -4.90 -5.63 -6.20
N PHE A 69 -4.26 -5.58 -7.37
CA PHE A 69 -3.22 -6.54 -7.76
C PHE A 69 -2.06 -6.58 -6.74
N VAL A 70 -1.52 -5.43 -6.34
CA VAL A 70 -0.43 -5.35 -5.35
C VAL A 70 -0.86 -5.98 -4.01
N ALA A 71 -2.05 -5.62 -3.52
CA ALA A 71 -2.57 -6.18 -2.27
C ALA A 71 -2.82 -7.69 -2.36
N LEU A 72 -3.46 -8.16 -3.43
CA LEU A 72 -3.80 -9.57 -3.62
C LEU A 72 -2.57 -10.46 -3.78
N THR A 73 -1.63 -10.08 -4.65
CA THR A 73 -0.41 -10.86 -4.88
C THR A 73 0.41 -10.94 -3.60
N GLY A 74 0.53 -9.84 -2.84
CA GLY A 74 1.16 -9.85 -1.52
C GLY A 74 0.44 -10.75 -0.51
N LEU A 75 -0.90 -10.70 -0.46
CA LEU A 75 -1.72 -11.55 0.41
C LEU A 75 -1.63 -13.03 0.04
N GLN A 76 -1.56 -13.37 -1.25
CA GLN A 76 -1.41 -14.75 -1.73
C GLN A 76 -0.08 -15.36 -1.27
N TYR A 77 1.01 -14.61 -1.37
CA TYR A 77 2.33 -15.04 -0.89
C TYR A 77 2.31 -15.33 0.62
N ALA A 78 1.78 -14.40 1.42
CA ALA A 78 1.63 -14.58 2.86
C ALA A 78 0.64 -15.71 3.24
N GLY A 79 -0.44 -15.85 2.47
CA GLY A 79 -1.47 -16.88 2.65
C GLY A 79 -0.96 -18.29 2.41
N GLY A 80 0.00 -18.49 1.51
CA GLY A 80 0.70 -19.76 1.32
C GLY A 80 1.41 -20.21 2.60
N HIS A 81 2.18 -19.31 3.20
CA HIS A 81 2.90 -19.55 4.46
C HIS A 81 1.95 -19.80 5.65
N LEU A 82 0.81 -19.10 5.69
CA LEU A 82 -0.22 -19.32 6.72
C LEU A 82 -0.94 -20.67 6.57
N LYS A 83 -1.13 -21.18 5.34
CA LYS A 83 -1.72 -22.52 5.12
C LYS A 83 -0.82 -23.63 5.64
N GLU A 84 0.50 -23.51 5.49
CA GLU A 84 1.47 -24.44 6.09
C GLU A 84 1.34 -24.45 7.61
N LEU A 85 1.21 -23.26 8.19
CA LEU A 85 1.00 -23.07 9.63
C LEU A 85 -0.35 -23.64 10.13
N GLN A 86 -1.45 -23.42 9.40
CA GLN A 86 -2.76 -23.99 9.72
C GLN A 86 -2.77 -25.52 9.60
N ARG A 87 -2.12 -26.07 8.56
CA ARG A 87 -1.97 -27.53 8.42
C ARG A 87 -1.16 -28.13 9.56
N ALA A 88 -0.09 -27.44 9.99
CA ALA A 88 0.68 -27.83 11.17
C ALA A 88 -0.21 -27.86 12.42
N MET A 89 -1.04 -26.83 12.64
CA MET A 89 -1.98 -26.76 13.77
C MET A 89 -3.06 -27.85 13.76
N ASN A 90 -3.55 -28.26 12.59
CA ASN A 90 -4.54 -29.33 12.47
C ASN A 90 -3.96 -30.73 12.77
N ASN A 91 -2.63 -30.87 12.73
CA ASN A 91 -1.90 -32.08 13.16
C ASN A 91 -0.85 -31.73 14.22
N PRO A 92 -1.28 -31.38 15.45
CA PRO A 92 -0.41 -30.74 16.43
C PRO A 92 0.70 -31.67 16.91
N VAL A 93 0.44 -32.98 17.04
CA VAL A 93 1.42 -33.96 17.52
C VAL A 93 2.57 -34.17 16.52
N ALA A 94 2.28 -34.11 15.21
CA ALA A 94 3.30 -34.30 14.17
C ALA A 94 4.12 -33.04 13.87
N ASN A 95 3.65 -31.86 14.29
CA ASN A 95 4.25 -30.55 13.93
C ASN A 95 4.52 -29.65 15.15
N LEU A 96 4.73 -30.24 16.33
CA LEU A 96 5.03 -29.53 17.58
C LEU A 96 6.16 -28.50 17.42
N GLY A 97 7.24 -28.83 16.70
CA GLY A 97 8.36 -27.90 16.46
C GLY A 97 7.98 -26.66 15.64
N VAL A 98 7.10 -26.82 14.64
CA VAL A 98 6.61 -25.72 13.80
C VAL A 98 5.62 -24.85 14.57
N ILE A 99 4.72 -25.45 15.35
CA ILE A 99 3.74 -24.72 16.18
C ILE A 99 4.44 -23.94 17.30
N PHE A 100 5.38 -24.57 18.01
CA PHE A 100 6.12 -23.92 19.09
C PHE A 100 7.01 -22.79 18.54
N GLY A 101 7.70 -23.03 17.41
CA GLY A 101 8.49 -22.01 16.72
C GLY A 101 7.66 -20.86 16.16
N ALA A 102 6.45 -21.13 15.65
CA ALA A 102 5.57 -20.09 15.14
C ALA A 102 4.85 -19.32 16.25
N GLY A 103 4.41 -19.99 17.32
CA GLY A 103 3.80 -19.37 18.50
C GLY A 103 4.77 -18.43 19.20
N THR A 104 6.02 -18.86 19.40
CA THR A 104 7.10 -18.02 19.94
C THR A 104 7.46 -16.88 19.00
N LYS A 105 7.61 -17.12 17.68
CA LYS A 105 7.88 -16.04 16.70
C LYS A 105 6.76 -15.01 16.61
N ARG A 106 5.49 -15.44 16.61
CA ARG A 106 4.30 -14.55 16.60
C ARG A 106 4.17 -13.75 17.89
N PHE A 107 4.37 -14.40 19.04
CA PHE A 107 4.40 -13.73 20.32
C PHE A 107 5.54 -12.70 20.34
N ALA A 108 6.76 -13.11 19.95
CA ALA A 108 7.91 -12.23 19.85
C ALA A 108 7.69 -11.06 18.86
N ARG A 109 6.99 -11.24 17.73
CA ARG A 109 6.62 -10.12 16.84
C ARG A 109 5.62 -9.18 17.49
N THR A 110 4.62 -9.74 18.17
CA THR A 110 3.59 -8.97 18.89
C THR A 110 4.18 -8.16 20.05
N VAL A 111 5.19 -8.70 20.74
CA VAL A 111 5.89 -8.01 21.84
C VAL A 111 7.19 -7.30 21.42
N GLY A 112 7.51 -7.26 20.13
CA GLY A 112 8.65 -6.53 19.57
C GLY A 112 10.04 -7.17 19.75
N LEU A 113 10.13 -8.44 20.16
CA LEU A 113 11.37 -9.18 20.44
C LEU A 113 11.96 -9.92 19.23
N SER A 114 11.21 -10.14 18.14
CA SER A 114 11.72 -10.72 16.90
C SER A 114 11.69 -9.70 15.77
N SER A 115 12.70 -8.83 15.74
CA SER A 115 12.96 -8.00 14.56
C SER A 115 13.20 -8.93 13.37
N GLY A 116 12.42 -8.76 12.30
CA GLY A 116 12.79 -9.29 11.00
C GLY A 116 14.18 -8.78 10.56
N PRO A 117 14.71 -9.23 9.41
CA PRO A 117 15.99 -8.72 8.91
C PRO A 117 15.97 -7.18 8.89
N SER A 118 16.96 -6.56 9.54
CA SER A 118 17.05 -5.11 9.63
C SER A 118 17.63 -4.55 8.34
N LEU A 119 16.96 -3.55 7.77
CA LEU A 119 17.51 -2.83 6.62
C LEU A 119 18.76 -2.01 7.00
N SER A 120 19.00 -1.76 8.29
CA SER A 120 20.13 -0.96 8.77
C SER A 120 21.50 -1.56 8.39
N GLU A 121 21.55 -2.86 8.07
CA GLU A 121 22.77 -3.56 7.62
C GLU A 121 23.10 -3.30 6.14
N TYR A 122 22.12 -2.88 5.34
CA TYR A 122 22.23 -2.72 3.88
C TYR A 122 22.28 -1.26 3.42
N VAL A 123 22.32 -0.31 4.35
CA VAL A 123 22.34 1.13 4.07
C VAL A 123 23.59 1.79 4.62
N ALA A 124 23.92 2.96 4.05
CA ALA A 124 25.00 3.79 4.56
C ALA A 124 24.75 4.16 6.04
N PRO A 125 25.82 4.29 6.87
CA PRO A 125 25.67 4.56 8.31
C PRO A 125 24.76 5.73 8.66
N GLN A 126 24.78 6.78 7.83
CA GLN A 126 23.99 8.00 8.02
C GLN A 126 22.49 7.82 7.76
N LEU A 127 22.05 6.68 7.22
CA LEU A 127 20.66 6.36 6.88
C LEU A 127 20.08 5.22 7.76
N ARG A 128 20.84 4.73 8.75
CA ARG A 128 20.45 3.58 9.58
C ARG A 128 19.17 3.81 10.38
N ASP A 129 18.95 5.03 10.87
CA ASP A 129 17.75 5.38 11.64
C ASP A 129 16.50 5.30 10.74
N ASN A 130 16.57 5.84 9.52
CA ASN A 130 15.49 5.75 8.55
C ASN A 130 15.27 4.31 8.08
N ALA A 131 16.33 3.53 7.91
CA ALA A 131 16.22 2.10 7.62
C ALA A 131 15.54 1.33 8.76
N ALA A 132 15.77 1.71 10.02
CA ALA A 132 15.08 1.14 11.18
C ALA A 132 13.57 1.50 11.17
N LEU A 133 13.22 2.73 10.82
CA LEU A 133 11.82 3.16 10.64
C LEU A 133 11.09 2.35 9.55
N VAL A 134 11.74 2.16 8.39
CA VAL A 134 11.19 1.34 7.31
C VAL A 134 11.10 -0.13 7.71
N SER A 135 12.10 -0.66 8.42
CA SER A 135 12.07 -2.03 8.94
C SER A 135 10.89 -2.25 9.90
N LYS A 136 10.61 -1.29 10.78
CA LYS A 136 9.43 -1.32 11.66
C LYS A 136 8.12 -1.27 10.86
N SER A 137 8.08 -0.45 9.81
CA SER A 137 6.92 -0.35 8.91
C SER A 137 6.64 -1.68 8.19
N ILE A 138 7.68 -2.38 7.72
CA ILE A 138 7.58 -3.72 7.13
C ILE A 138 7.03 -4.73 8.14
N GLN A 139 7.49 -4.69 9.39
CA GLN A 139 6.99 -5.58 10.45
C GLN A 139 5.51 -5.34 10.74
N ASN A 140 5.11 -4.07 10.91
CA ASN A 140 3.72 -3.69 11.13
C ASN A 140 2.82 -4.08 9.95
N PHE A 141 3.31 -3.90 8.73
CA PHE A 141 2.63 -4.32 7.52
C PHE A 141 2.39 -5.84 7.52
N GLY A 142 3.43 -6.64 7.80
CA GLY A 142 3.31 -8.09 7.92
C GLY A 142 2.30 -8.54 8.97
N ALA A 143 2.29 -7.91 10.15
CA ALA A 143 1.30 -8.21 11.19
C ALA A 143 -0.13 -7.85 10.78
N SER A 144 -0.33 -6.80 9.99
CA SER A 144 -1.63 -6.43 9.44
C SER A 144 -2.10 -7.38 8.34
N VAL A 145 -1.21 -7.79 7.45
CA VAL A 145 -1.47 -8.84 6.44
C VAL A 145 -1.92 -10.14 7.11
N GLU A 146 -1.20 -10.58 8.15
CA GLU A 146 -1.52 -11.78 8.91
C GLU A 146 -2.88 -11.68 9.60
N HIS A 147 -3.18 -10.55 10.24
CA HIS A 147 -4.49 -10.29 10.84
C HIS A 147 -5.63 -10.38 9.81
N LEU A 148 -5.47 -9.74 8.64
CA LEU A 148 -6.48 -9.79 7.58
C LEU A 148 -6.68 -11.21 7.04
N LEU A 149 -5.61 -11.97 6.84
CA LEU A 149 -5.69 -13.36 6.40
C LEU A 149 -6.33 -14.28 7.44
N ILE A 150 -6.10 -14.06 8.73
CA ILE A 150 -6.79 -14.82 9.80
C ILE A 150 -8.28 -14.47 9.82
N LYS A 151 -8.61 -13.18 9.76
CA LYS A 151 -9.99 -12.69 9.86
C LYS A 151 -10.86 -13.09 8.67
N TYR A 152 -10.32 -13.03 7.45
CA TYR A 152 -11.08 -13.22 6.20
C TYR A 152 -10.72 -14.51 5.44
N ASN A 153 -9.65 -15.22 5.80
CA ASN A 153 -9.22 -16.49 5.19
C ASN A 153 -9.17 -16.43 3.65
N LYS A 154 -9.57 -17.50 2.93
CA LYS A 154 -9.63 -17.54 1.45
C LYS A 154 -10.60 -16.51 0.84
N ASN A 155 -11.54 -15.98 1.63
CA ASN A 155 -12.48 -14.95 1.20
C ASN A 155 -11.82 -13.57 1.12
N ILE A 156 -10.51 -13.43 1.34
CA ILE A 156 -9.82 -12.18 0.97
C ILE A 156 -9.30 -12.21 -0.48
N ILE A 157 -9.14 -13.41 -1.06
CA ILE A 157 -8.55 -13.63 -2.39
C ILE A 157 -9.65 -13.87 -3.44
N ASN A 158 -10.71 -14.62 -3.08
CA ASN A 158 -11.74 -15.05 -4.04
C ASN A 158 -12.84 -14.02 -4.33
N GLU A 159 -12.90 -12.91 -3.59
CA GLU A 159 -14.05 -11.99 -3.65
C GLU A 159 -13.98 -10.97 -4.78
N GLN A 160 -12.92 -10.99 -5.61
CA GLN A 160 -12.82 -10.08 -6.76
C GLN A 160 -13.28 -10.67 -8.10
N MET A 161 -13.50 -12.00 -8.18
CA MET A 161 -13.74 -12.68 -9.46
C MET A 161 -15.17 -13.22 -9.63
N LEU A 162 -16.01 -13.25 -8.58
CA LEU A 162 -17.37 -13.79 -8.71
C LEU A 162 -18.45 -12.71 -8.81
N GLN A 163 -18.82 -12.52 -10.07
CA GLN A 163 -20.11 -12.06 -10.57
C GLN A 163 -21.30 -12.25 -9.61
N ARG A 164 -22.07 -11.16 -9.49
CA ARG A 164 -23.54 -11.07 -9.61
C ARG A 164 -24.36 -12.18 -8.91
N ARG A 165 -25.07 -11.75 -7.85
CA ARG A 165 -26.18 -12.41 -7.13
C ARG A 165 -25.78 -13.52 -6.15
N LEU A 166 -25.44 -13.15 -4.91
CA LEU A 166 -25.89 -13.85 -3.70
C LEU A 166 -25.48 -13.06 -2.44
N ALA A 167 -26.49 -12.65 -1.67
CA ALA A 167 -26.49 -12.02 -0.35
C ALA A 167 -25.97 -10.57 -0.24
N ASP A 168 -26.86 -9.65 0.12
CA ASP A 168 -26.55 -8.24 0.45
C ASP A 168 -25.47 -8.10 1.54
N ALA A 169 -25.35 -9.10 2.42
CA ALA A 169 -24.29 -9.22 3.43
C ALA A 169 -22.89 -9.49 2.85
N ALA A 170 -22.78 -10.16 1.70
CA ALA A 170 -21.50 -10.37 1.00
C ALA A 170 -21.00 -9.06 0.36
N ILE A 171 -21.93 -8.19 -0.04
CA ILE A 171 -21.62 -6.88 -0.62
C ILE A 171 -21.10 -5.90 0.45
N ASP A 172 -21.61 -5.95 1.70
CA ASP A 172 -21.08 -5.14 2.81
C ASP A 172 -19.62 -5.48 3.15
N ILE A 173 -19.31 -6.79 3.13
CA ILE A 173 -17.94 -7.29 3.30
C ILE A 173 -17.10 -6.83 2.11
N TYR A 174 -17.62 -6.86 0.88
CA TYR A 174 -16.89 -6.49 -0.33
C TYR A 174 -16.40 -5.04 -0.32
N ALA A 175 -17.30 -4.06 -0.05
CA ALA A 175 -16.91 -2.65 0.00
C ALA A 175 -15.83 -2.40 1.06
N SER A 176 -15.99 -3.04 2.23
CA SER A 176 -14.99 -2.98 3.30
C SER A 176 -13.67 -3.62 2.89
N VAL A 177 -13.69 -4.79 2.25
CA VAL A 177 -12.49 -5.52 1.80
C VAL A 177 -11.73 -4.74 0.72
N VAL A 178 -12.42 -4.12 -0.23
CA VAL A 178 -11.78 -3.27 -1.26
C VAL A 178 -11.08 -2.08 -0.63
N MET A 179 -11.72 -1.41 0.36
CA MET A 179 -11.10 -0.31 1.08
C MET A 179 -9.89 -0.76 1.91
N LEU A 180 -9.99 -1.91 2.59
CA LEU A 180 -8.87 -2.51 3.32
C LEU A 180 -7.70 -2.88 2.38
N GLN A 181 -7.99 -3.47 1.23
CA GLN A 181 -6.98 -3.82 0.22
C GLN A 181 -6.31 -2.57 -0.35
N ARG A 182 -7.06 -1.49 -0.59
CA ARG A 182 -6.51 -0.21 -1.01
C ARG A 182 -5.52 0.35 0.02
N ARG A 183 -5.90 0.38 1.31
CA ARG A 183 -5.02 0.85 2.39
C ARG A 183 -3.76 0.00 2.51
N LEU A 184 -3.89 -1.32 2.33
CA LEU A 184 -2.77 -2.24 2.31
C LEU A 184 -1.84 -1.95 1.13
N ALA A 185 -2.40 -1.75 -0.07
CA ALA A 185 -1.63 -1.42 -1.26
C ALA A 185 -0.86 -0.09 -1.10
N ASP A 186 -1.51 0.95 -0.57
CA ASP A 186 -0.88 2.25 -0.33
C ASP A 186 0.28 2.13 0.66
N ALA A 187 0.12 1.35 1.74
CA ALA A 187 1.22 1.06 2.67
C ALA A 187 2.37 0.30 1.99
N ALA A 188 2.08 -0.67 1.12
CA ALA A 188 3.09 -1.41 0.38
C ALA A 188 3.88 -0.52 -0.61
N ILE A 189 3.18 0.40 -1.29
CA ILE A 189 3.78 1.39 -2.19
C ILE A 189 4.75 2.30 -1.43
N ASP A 190 4.34 2.85 -0.29
CA ASP A 190 5.18 3.72 0.53
C ASP A 190 6.41 2.96 1.10
N ILE A 191 6.24 1.70 1.50
CA ILE A 191 7.35 0.85 1.94
C ILE A 191 8.35 0.65 0.80
N TYR A 192 7.88 0.26 -0.38
CA TYR A 192 8.75 0.02 -1.53
C TYR A 192 9.48 1.29 -1.96
N ALA A 193 8.78 2.42 -2.06
CA ALA A 193 9.37 3.71 -2.38
C ALA A 193 10.45 4.11 -1.35
N SER A 194 10.20 3.86 -0.06
CA SER A 194 11.16 4.15 1.01
C SER A 194 12.44 3.31 0.86
N VAL A 195 12.31 2.03 0.54
CA VAL A 195 13.47 1.14 0.29
C VAL A 195 14.27 1.61 -0.93
N VAL A 196 13.59 2.01 -2.01
CA VAL A 196 14.23 2.50 -3.24
C VAL A 196 15.04 3.79 -2.98
N VAL A 197 14.46 4.77 -2.27
CA VAL A 197 15.19 6.02 -1.97
C VAL A 197 16.36 5.79 -1.01
N LEU A 198 16.21 4.91 -0.02
CA LEU A 198 17.30 4.54 0.89
C LEU A 198 18.44 3.84 0.14
N SER A 199 18.12 2.91 -0.75
CA SER A 199 19.12 2.21 -1.57
C SER A 199 19.89 3.18 -2.46
N ARG A 200 19.16 4.09 -3.14
CA ARG A 200 19.77 5.11 -4.01
C ARG A 200 20.68 6.05 -3.23
N ALA A 201 20.19 6.63 -2.13
CA ALA A 201 20.94 7.58 -1.32
C ALA A 201 22.15 6.92 -0.64
N SER A 202 22.02 5.66 -0.18
CA SER A 202 23.15 4.89 0.37
C SER A 202 24.26 4.73 -0.67
N ARG A 203 23.89 4.31 -1.89
CA ARG A 203 24.87 4.16 -2.98
C ARG A 203 25.53 5.48 -3.37
N ALA A 204 24.80 6.59 -3.32
CA ALA A 204 25.35 7.92 -3.57
C ALA A 204 26.37 8.32 -2.50
N LEU A 205 26.08 8.05 -1.22
CA LEU A 205 26.98 8.28 -0.08
C LEU A 205 28.24 7.41 -0.17
N GLU A 206 28.09 6.10 -0.42
CA GLU A 206 29.21 5.17 -0.53
C GLU A 206 30.16 5.51 -1.69
N LYS A 207 29.60 5.99 -2.81
CA LYS A 207 30.38 6.43 -3.97
C LYS A 207 30.89 7.88 -3.87
N ASN A 208 30.61 8.57 -2.76
CA ASN A 208 30.97 9.98 -2.56
C ASN A 208 30.53 10.88 -3.74
N LEU A 209 29.32 10.68 -4.26
CA LEU A 209 28.79 11.51 -5.34
C LEU A 209 28.53 12.94 -4.86
N SER A 210 28.68 13.92 -5.75
CA SER A 210 28.42 15.35 -5.43
C SER A 210 26.97 15.61 -4.99
N SER A 211 26.02 14.78 -5.44
CA SER A 211 24.60 14.84 -5.08
C SER A 211 24.26 14.12 -3.76
N ALA A 212 25.20 13.39 -3.14
CA ALA A 212 24.90 12.53 -1.98
C ALA A 212 24.26 13.30 -0.81
N GLY A 213 24.68 14.55 -0.59
CA GLY A 213 24.12 15.40 0.46
C GLY A 213 22.64 15.72 0.30
N ILE A 214 22.18 16.01 -0.93
CA ILE A 214 20.76 16.29 -1.20
C ILE A 214 19.94 14.99 -1.27
N GLU A 215 20.50 13.92 -1.83
CA GLU A 215 19.84 12.61 -1.88
C GLU A 215 19.58 12.04 -0.48
N LYS A 216 20.51 12.23 0.46
CA LYS A 216 20.30 11.90 1.88
C LYS A 216 19.10 12.68 2.45
N LYS A 217 19.05 14.00 2.27
CA LYS A 217 17.96 14.83 2.80
C LYS A 217 16.59 14.43 2.23
N ILE A 218 16.54 14.11 0.93
CA ILE A 218 15.33 13.61 0.27
C ILE A 218 14.91 12.27 0.89
N ALA A 219 15.85 11.33 1.06
CA ALA A 219 15.56 10.04 1.66
C ALA A 219 15.07 10.18 3.11
N ASP A 220 15.72 11.05 3.91
CA ASP A 220 15.33 11.33 5.29
C ASP A 220 13.89 11.86 5.37
N LEU A 221 13.57 12.91 4.60
CA LEU A 221 12.23 13.50 4.58
C LEU A 221 11.18 12.50 4.10
N PHE A 222 11.46 11.81 2.98
CA PHE A 222 10.52 10.87 2.39
C PHE A 222 10.19 9.72 3.35
N CYS A 223 11.21 9.12 3.98
CA CYS A 223 11.00 7.98 4.89
C CYS A 223 10.20 8.38 6.14
N ASN A 224 10.43 9.58 6.68
CA ASN A 224 9.67 10.08 7.83
C ASN A 224 8.18 10.25 7.47
N GLU A 225 7.87 10.97 6.40
CA GLU A 225 6.50 11.17 5.94
C GLU A 225 5.81 9.86 5.53
N ALA A 226 6.52 8.98 4.83
CA ALA A 226 6.03 7.66 4.46
C ALA A 226 5.69 6.82 5.71
N SER A 227 6.52 6.86 6.76
CA SER A 227 6.26 6.10 7.99
C SER A 227 4.95 6.50 8.67
N VAL A 228 4.59 7.80 8.64
CA VAL A 228 3.33 8.32 9.19
C VAL A 228 2.14 7.85 8.34
N ARG A 229 2.25 7.93 7.01
CA ARG A 229 1.21 7.45 6.09
C ARG A 229 0.98 5.95 6.24
N ILE A 230 2.06 5.17 6.32
CA ILE A 230 1.99 3.72 6.56
C ILE A 230 1.30 3.43 7.89
N ALA A 231 1.72 4.08 8.98
CA ALA A 231 1.10 3.87 10.29
C ALA A 231 -0.41 4.19 10.28
N THR A 232 -0.80 5.26 9.58
CA THR A 232 -2.21 5.67 9.42
C THR A 232 -2.99 4.65 8.61
N ASN A 233 -2.49 4.24 7.45
CA ASN A 233 -3.16 3.26 6.61
C ASN A 233 -3.32 1.92 7.34
N LEU A 234 -2.30 1.48 8.09
CA LEU A 234 -2.33 0.22 8.83
C LEU A 234 -3.26 0.25 10.06
N SER A 235 -3.35 1.38 10.76
CA SER A 235 -4.26 1.51 11.91
C SER A 235 -5.73 1.45 11.49
N GLN A 236 -6.06 2.06 10.35
CA GLN A 236 -7.40 2.04 9.76
C GLN A 236 -7.87 0.63 9.35
N LEU A 237 -6.96 -0.32 9.16
CA LEU A 237 -7.33 -1.72 8.90
C LEU A 237 -8.06 -2.39 10.07
N ARG A 238 -7.91 -1.83 11.29
CA ARG A 238 -8.47 -2.36 12.53
C ARG A 238 -9.48 -1.40 13.19
N GLY A 239 -9.59 -0.18 12.69
CA GLY A 239 -10.44 0.86 13.26
C GLY A 239 -11.93 0.50 13.18
N THR A 240 -12.60 0.44 14.33
CA THR A 240 -14.05 0.16 14.39
C THR A 240 -14.86 1.24 13.69
N GLN A 241 -14.45 2.51 13.83
CA GLN A 241 -15.08 3.63 13.14
C GLN A 241 -14.82 3.59 11.63
N ASP A 242 -13.61 3.22 11.19
CA ASP A 242 -13.29 3.07 9.76
C ASP A 242 -14.15 1.99 9.10
N LEU A 243 -14.31 0.84 9.75
CA LEU A 243 -15.18 -0.24 9.28
C LEU A 243 -16.64 0.21 9.20
N LYS A 244 -17.12 0.98 10.19
CA LYS A 244 -18.47 1.58 10.15
C LYS A 244 -18.60 2.55 8.97
N ASN A 245 -17.59 3.40 8.75
CA ASN A 245 -17.59 4.35 7.64
C ASN A 245 -17.67 3.65 6.28
N TYR A 246 -17.03 2.49 6.10
CA TYR A 246 -17.12 1.73 4.84
C TYR A 246 -18.53 1.20 4.58
N SER A 247 -19.22 0.72 5.62
CA SER A 247 -20.63 0.33 5.50
C SER A 247 -21.52 1.53 5.16
N THR A 248 -21.30 2.69 5.81
CA THR A 248 -22.03 3.93 5.48
C THR A 248 -21.77 4.39 4.05
N MET A 249 -20.52 4.37 3.58
CA MET A 249 -20.16 4.74 2.20
C MET A 249 -20.89 3.87 1.18
N LYS A 250 -21.01 2.56 1.44
CA LYS A 250 -21.79 1.65 0.60
C LYS A 250 -23.27 2.05 0.57
N ALA A 251 -23.89 2.25 1.73
CA ALA A 251 -25.30 2.62 1.81
C ALA A 251 -25.59 3.92 1.02
N ILE A 252 -24.72 4.92 1.14
CA ILE A 252 -24.82 6.17 0.35
C ILE A 252 -24.70 5.88 -1.15
N ALA A 253 -23.75 5.04 -1.55
CA ALA A 253 -23.56 4.70 -2.97
C ALA A 253 -24.75 3.94 -3.56
N GLU A 254 -25.36 3.03 -2.79
CA GLU A 254 -26.59 2.32 -3.20
C GLU A 254 -27.77 3.28 -3.36
N GLU A 255 -27.90 4.26 -2.47
CA GLU A 255 -28.96 5.26 -2.55
C GLU A 255 -28.80 6.17 -3.78
N VAL A 256 -27.57 6.63 -4.04
CA VAL A 256 -27.23 7.40 -5.25
C VAL A 256 -27.50 6.60 -6.52
N LEU A 257 -27.17 5.30 -6.53
CA LEU A 257 -27.40 4.43 -7.68
C LEU A 257 -28.89 4.22 -7.93
N ASN A 258 -29.67 3.94 -6.89
CA ASN A 258 -31.11 3.74 -6.98
C ASN A 258 -31.84 5.01 -7.43
N ASN A 259 -31.34 6.19 -7.03
CA ASN A 259 -31.88 7.49 -7.44
C ASN A 259 -31.40 7.95 -8.83
N GLY A 260 -30.37 7.30 -9.41
CA GLY A 260 -29.76 7.70 -10.68
C GLY A 260 -28.92 8.97 -10.60
N GLY A 261 -28.53 9.42 -9.40
CA GLY A 261 -27.83 10.67 -9.17
C GLY A 261 -27.87 11.12 -7.71
N VAL A 262 -27.46 12.36 -7.47
CA VAL A 262 -27.45 12.99 -6.14
C VAL A 262 -28.86 12.93 -5.53
N VAL A 263 -28.95 12.41 -4.30
CA VAL A 263 -30.23 12.18 -3.59
C VAL A 263 -30.73 13.46 -2.93
N GLN A 264 -29.81 14.34 -2.54
CA GLN A 264 -30.11 15.57 -1.84
C GLN A 264 -30.81 16.56 -2.78
N ASN A 265 -31.99 17.01 -2.37
CA ASN A 265 -32.59 18.21 -2.95
C ASN A 265 -31.87 19.45 -2.45
N HIS A 266 -32.02 20.54 -3.20
CA HIS A 266 -31.58 21.83 -2.71
C HIS A 266 -32.29 22.12 -1.36
N PRO A 267 -31.62 22.72 -0.36
CA PRO A 267 -32.27 23.02 0.93
C PRO A 267 -33.53 23.91 0.84
N LEU A 268 -33.79 24.51 -0.32
CA LEU A 268 -34.98 25.33 -0.60
C LEU A 268 -36.09 24.59 -1.37
N GLY A 269 -35.91 23.30 -1.68
CA GLY A 269 -36.76 22.54 -2.61
C GLY A 269 -36.21 22.60 -4.02
#